data_AF-A0A8T3X080-F1
#
_entry.id   AF-A0A8T3X080-F1
#
_cell.length_a   1.000
_cell.length_b   1.000
_cell.length_c   1.000
_cell.angle_alpha   90.00
_cell.angle_beta   90.00
_cell.angle_gamma   90.00
#
_symmetry.space_group_name_H-M   'P 1'
#
loop_
_entity.id
_entity.type
_entity.pdbx_description
1 polymer ?
#
loop_
_entity_poly.entity_id
_entity_poly.type
_entity_poly.pdbx_seq_one_letter_code
_entity_poly.pdbx_strand_id
1 'polypeptide(L)'
;MSSIDEIVGSNNLAQAKISRRDFLNSLWQLGGAILLTVNLPSEAYAQRRRKRFQEPQHKHIDYSKVPVPNVGYKELVKEPKLSGISLHDRDTDVGKIQRVMRWSNLTATVESRYGIPKNYLLGMIGIESYGDPTLPNLLGDGGAGLSHMQPLLASKYGLQLITDSRRLRDFEQGRKLKQAINEVHGDLKELINYDDRFHPIKNVDAAARMLCDLYQKTHSWDSALERYAGRRNYDSRVRHLAEAISSGRVMRIVRFNFNNSNINAKAYSKSIDFDGYVKLFHNLNRNYGLDEYKKLKRHPVR
;
A
#
# COMPACT_ATOMS: atom_id res chain seq x y z
N MET A 1 -3.35 68.54 26.89
CA MET A 1 -3.91 69.88 26.72
C MET A 1 -4.70 69.85 25.42
N SER A 2 -6.00 69.50 25.49
CA SER A 2 -7.17 70.41 25.61
C SER A 2 -7.43 71.15 24.29
N SER A 3 -8.61 71.27 23.70
CA SER A 3 -10.00 70.84 23.91
C SER A 3 -10.81 71.49 22.74
N ILE A 4 -11.91 70.92 22.21
CA ILE A 4 -13.31 71.46 22.33
C ILE A 4 -13.49 72.84 21.63
N ASP A 5 -14.38 73.16 20.68
CA ASP A 5 -15.71 72.64 20.29
C ASP A 5 -16.20 73.23 18.94
N GLU A 6 -17.16 72.51 18.33
CA GLU A 6 -18.42 72.90 17.63
C GLU A 6 -18.53 74.10 16.64
N ILE A 7 -19.24 73.87 15.52
CA ILE A 7 -20.62 74.39 15.28
C ILE A 7 -21.33 73.65 14.11
N VAL A 8 -22.50 73.13 14.50
CA VAL A 8 -23.76 72.69 13.87
C VAL A 8 -24.11 73.08 12.41
N GLY A 9 -24.75 72.13 11.70
CA GLY A 9 -25.57 72.39 10.50
C GLY A 9 -26.38 71.16 10.03
N SER A 10 -27.58 70.99 10.57
CA SER A 10 -28.57 69.93 10.31
C SER A 10 -29.23 69.99 8.92
N ASN A 11 -29.51 68.84 8.30
CA ASN A 11 -30.80 68.60 7.64
C ASN A 11 -31.12 67.12 7.42
N ASN A 12 -32.31 66.76 7.95
CA ASN A 12 -32.99 65.48 7.87
C ASN A 12 -33.46 65.15 6.45
N LEU A 13 -33.28 63.90 6.01
CA LEU A 13 -34.21 63.25 5.09
C LEU A 13 -34.42 61.80 5.53
N ALA A 14 -35.68 61.49 5.74
CA ALA A 14 -36.18 60.33 6.48
C ALA A 14 -35.88 59.00 5.78
N GLN A 15 -35.31 58.07 6.53
CA GLN A 15 -35.26 56.66 6.15
C GLN A 15 -36.65 56.04 6.33
N ALA A 16 -37.26 55.63 5.22
CA ALA A 16 -38.43 54.76 5.24
C ALA A 16 -38.02 53.38 5.78
N LYS A 17 -38.35 53.09 7.04
CA LYS A 17 -38.29 51.72 7.59
C LYS A 17 -39.42 50.91 6.96
N ILE A 18 -39.12 50.20 5.88
CA ILE A 18 -39.98 49.11 5.41
C ILE A 18 -39.91 48.02 6.47
N SER A 19 -41.05 47.69 7.07
CA SER A 19 -41.09 46.64 8.09
C SER A 19 -40.79 45.29 7.42
N ARG A 20 -40.10 44.41 8.13
CA ARG A 20 -39.79 43.04 7.66
C ARG A 20 -41.06 42.27 7.26
N ARG A 21 -42.23 42.70 7.73
CA ARG A 21 -43.54 42.13 7.42
C ARG A 21 -44.04 42.55 6.03
N ASP A 22 -43.71 43.76 5.57
CA ASP A 22 -44.12 44.28 4.26
C ASP A 22 -43.25 43.71 3.12
N PHE A 23 -41.98 43.44 3.40
CA PHE A 23 -41.10 42.69 2.49
C PHE A 23 -41.51 41.22 2.32
N LEU A 24 -42.02 40.59 3.39
CA LEU A 24 -42.52 39.21 3.32
C LEU A 24 -43.89 39.10 2.63
N ASN A 25 -44.72 40.14 2.72
CA ASN A 25 -46.01 40.19 2.01
C ASN A 25 -45.85 40.48 0.50
N SER A 26 -44.83 41.22 0.07
CA SER A 26 -44.55 41.40 -1.37
C SER A 26 -44.01 40.14 -2.05
N LEU A 27 -43.26 39.32 -1.32
CA LEU A 27 -42.81 37.99 -1.78
C LEU A 27 -43.98 36.99 -1.91
N TRP A 28 -45.05 37.15 -1.12
CA TRP A 28 -46.23 36.29 -1.21
C TRP A 28 -47.16 36.63 -2.38
N GLN A 29 -47.18 37.89 -2.85
CA GLN A 29 -47.96 38.27 -4.04
C GLN A 29 -47.24 38.05 -5.38
N LEU A 30 -45.90 37.91 -5.38
CA LEU A 30 -45.14 37.51 -6.57
C LEU A 30 -44.87 36.00 -6.66
N GLY A 31 -45.13 35.24 -5.59
CA GLY A 31 -44.94 33.78 -5.53
C GLY A 31 -46.17 32.94 -5.90
N GLY A 32 -47.20 33.54 -6.50
CA GLY A 32 -48.52 32.91 -6.71
C GLY A 32 -48.70 32.04 -7.96
N ALA A 33 -47.67 31.82 -8.80
CA ALA A 33 -47.85 31.04 -10.03
C ALA A 33 -46.57 30.34 -10.54
N ILE A 34 -45.86 29.61 -9.67
CA ILE A 34 -45.04 28.49 -10.14
C ILE A 34 -45.51 27.24 -9.40
N LEU A 35 -46.53 26.61 -9.96
CA LEU A 35 -46.90 25.25 -9.65
C LEU A 35 -45.74 24.36 -10.12
N LEU A 36 -44.72 24.21 -9.26
CA LEU A 36 -43.74 23.14 -9.37
C LEU A 36 -44.52 21.85 -9.13
N THR A 37 -45.03 21.28 -10.21
CA THR A 37 -45.37 19.86 -10.27
C THR A 37 -44.08 19.11 -9.99
N VAL A 38 -43.87 18.78 -8.72
CA VAL A 38 -42.88 17.78 -8.32
C VAL A 38 -43.39 16.47 -8.89
N ASN A 39 -43.00 16.17 -10.13
CA ASN A 39 -43.21 14.86 -10.74
C ASN A 39 -42.47 13.85 -9.87
N LEU A 40 -43.18 13.28 -8.90
CA LEU A 40 -42.71 12.09 -8.19
C LEU A 40 -42.41 11.04 -9.27
N PRO A 41 -41.18 10.52 -9.35
CA PRO A 41 -40.81 9.59 -10.39
C PRO A 41 -41.76 8.39 -10.32
N SER A 42 -42.37 8.06 -11.46
CA SER A 42 -43.30 6.93 -11.55
C SER A 42 -42.64 5.66 -11.02
N GLU A 43 -43.44 4.72 -10.51
CA GLU A 43 -42.95 3.40 -10.07
C GLU A 43 -42.08 2.72 -11.13
N ALA A 44 -42.38 2.95 -12.41
CA ALA A 44 -41.57 2.49 -13.54
C ALA A 44 -40.18 3.15 -13.60
N TYR A 45 -40.03 4.43 -13.26
CA TYR A 45 -38.73 5.10 -13.14
C TYR A 45 -37.95 4.59 -11.92
N ALA A 46 -38.60 4.44 -10.78
CA ALA A 46 -37.98 3.87 -9.58
C ALA A 46 -37.53 2.41 -9.80
N GLN A 47 -38.33 1.60 -10.49
CA GLN A 47 -37.98 0.23 -10.89
C GLN A 47 -36.85 0.19 -11.93
N ARG A 48 -36.83 1.09 -12.93
CA ARG A 48 -35.72 1.20 -13.89
C ARG A 48 -34.41 1.63 -13.21
N ARG A 49 -34.49 2.52 -12.22
CA ARG A 49 -33.34 2.93 -11.41
C ARG A 49 -32.85 1.78 -10.52
N ARG A 50 -33.76 1.01 -9.89
CA ARG A 50 -33.44 -0.23 -9.16
C ARG A 50 -32.83 -1.31 -10.07
N LYS A 51 -33.29 -1.45 -11.32
CA LYS A 51 -32.69 -2.36 -12.31
C LYS A 51 -31.34 -1.88 -12.86
N ARG A 52 -31.11 -0.56 -12.98
CA ARG A 52 -29.81 0.02 -13.37
C ARG A 52 -28.77 -0.01 -12.23
N PHE A 53 -29.21 -0.06 -10.98
CA PHE A 53 -28.37 -0.16 -9.78
C PHE A 53 -28.47 -1.54 -9.11
N GLN A 54 -28.82 -2.59 -9.85
CA GLN A 54 -28.33 -3.91 -9.46
C GLN A 54 -26.83 -3.88 -9.74
N GLU A 55 -26.05 -3.47 -8.74
CA GLU A 55 -24.61 -3.67 -8.75
C GLU A 55 -24.38 -5.11 -9.21
N PRO A 56 -23.55 -5.34 -10.24
CA PRO A 56 -23.23 -6.69 -10.65
C PRO A 56 -22.83 -7.43 -9.39
N GLN A 57 -23.48 -8.57 -9.09
CA GLN A 57 -23.08 -9.38 -7.94
C GLN A 57 -21.66 -9.86 -8.21
N HIS A 58 -20.69 -9.10 -7.72
CA HIS A 58 -19.29 -9.42 -7.83
C HIS A 58 -19.11 -10.74 -7.08
N LYS A 59 -18.75 -11.79 -7.82
CA LYS A 59 -18.55 -13.12 -7.25
C LYS A 59 -17.50 -13.01 -6.15
N HIS A 60 -17.92 -13.17 -4.90
CA HIS A 60 -17.01 -13.19 -3.77
C HIS A 60 -16.02 -14.35 -3.93
N ILE A 61 -14.73 -14.05 -3.95
CA ILE A 61 -13.63 -15.01 -4.01
C ILE A 61 -13.05 -15.11 -2.61
N ASP A 62 -12.99 -16.31 -2.03
CA ASP A 62 -12.24 -16.54 -0.79
C ASP A 62 -10.73 -16.65 -1.12
N TYR A 63 -9.99 -15.54 -0.95
CA TYR A 63 -8.56 -15.52 -1.28
C TYR A 63 -7.71 -16.35 -0.32
N SER A 64 -8.22 -16.69 0.87
CA SER A 64 -7.55 -17.64 1.76
C SER A 64 -7.51 -19.07 1.20
N LYS A 65 -8.39 -19.39 0.24
CA LYS A 65 -8.45 -20.69 -0.45
C LYS A 65 -7.77 -20.70 -1.82
N VAL A 66 -7.33 -19.55 -2.32
CA VAL A 66 -6.49 -19.52 -3.52
C VAL A 66 -5.17 -20.24 -3.19
N PRO A 67 -4.78 -21.28 -3.97
CA PRO A 67 -3.60 -22.07 -3.66
C PRO A 67 -2.34 -21.23 -3.57
N VAL A 68 -1.50 -21.55 -2.58
CA VAL A 68 -0.15 -20.97 -2.49
C VAL A 68 0.62 -21.34 -3.76
N PRO A 69 1.34 -20.40 -4.38
CA PRO A 69 2.17 -20.69 -5.54
C PRO A 69 3.16 -21.81 -5.24
N ASN A 70 3.16 -22.85 -6.08
CA ASN A 70 4.16 -23.91 -6.01
C ASN A 70 5.45 -23.46 -6.69
N VAL A 71 6.20 -22.60 -5.99
CA VAL A 71 7.51 -22.10 -6.38
C VAL A 71 8.50 -22.35 -5.24
N GLY A 72 9.76 -22.55 -5.61
CA GLY A 72 10.86 -22.73 -4.66
C GLY A 72 12.11 -22.00 -5.16
N TYR A 73 13.21 -22.18 -4.43
CA TYR A 73 14.49 -21.65 -4.85
C TYR A 73 15.19 -22.58 -5.82
N LYS A 74 15.70 -22.01 -6.91
CA LYS A 74 16.63 -22.65 -7.85
C LYS A 74 17.61 -21.59 -8.31
N GLU A 75 18.91 -21.81 -8.14
CA GLU A 75 19.91 -20.86 -8.64
C GLU A 75 19.92 -20.86 -10.17
N LEU A 76 19.29 -19.85 -10.78
CA LEU A 76 19.31 -19.57 -12.23
C LEU A 76 20.31 -18.46 -12.56
N VAL A 77 20.49 -17.54 -11.62
CA VAL A 77 21.37 -16.38 -11.67
C VAL A 77 22.23 -16.42 -10.42
N LYS A 78 23.55 -16.46 -10.60
CA LYS A 78 24.49 -16.42 -9.48
C LYS A 78 24.29 -15.15 -8.65
N GLU A 79 24.47 -15.24 -7.33
CA GLU A 79 24.47 -14.05 -6.50
C GLU A 79 25.68 -13.15 -6.78
N PRO A 80 25.45 -11.83 -6.91
CA PRO A 80 26.51 -10.89 -7.21
C PRO A 80 27.41 -10.68 -6.01
N LYS A 81 28.71 -10.64 -6.26
CA LYS A 81 29.66 -10.04 -5.34
C LYS A 81 29.55 -8.53 -5.47
N LEU A 82 28.81 -7.92 -4.54
CA LEU A 82 28.67 -6.47 -4.43
C LEU A 82 29.80 -5.90 -3.58
N SER A 83 30.41 -4.81 -4.02
CA SER A 83 31.39 -4.07 -3.23
C SER A 83 31.23 -2.57 -3.43
N GLY A 84 31.58 -1.79 -2.41
CA GLY A 84 31.47 -0.33 -2.45
C GLY A 84 30.03 0.18 -2.49
N ILE A 85 29.04 -0.63 -2.09
CA ILE A 85 27.64 -0.22 -2.00
C ILE A 85 27.31 0.27 -0.59
N SER A 86 26.86 1.52 -0.50
CA SER A 86 26.28 2.16 0.67
C SER A 86 24.88 2.69 0.31
N LEU A 87 23.88 2.22 1.04
CA LEU A 87 22.49 2.69 0.88
C LEU A 87 22.20 3.77 1.92
N HIS A 88 21.35 4.72 1.57
CA HIS A 88 20.87 5.73 2.52
C HIS A 88 20.19 5.09 3.73
N ASP A 89 20.07 5.91 4.78
CA ASP A 89 19.37 5.56 6.00
C ASP A 89 17.98 5.01 5.69
N ARG A 90 17.72 3.80 6.21
CA ARG A 90 16.49 3.03 6.00
C ARG A 90 15.26 3.75 6.53
N ASP A 91 15.40 4.71 7.45
CA ASP A 91 14.26 5.45 7.98
C ASP A 91 13.83 6.61 7.08
N THR A 92 14.66 7.01 6.11
CA THR A 92 14.32 8.01 5.08
C THR A 92 13.59 7.38 3.89
N ASP A 93 12.72 8.13 3.21
CA ASP A 93 12.05 7.64 1.99
C ASP A 93 13.06 7.26 0.90
N VAL A 94 14.15 8.02 0.75
CA VAL A 94 15.22 7.70 -0.21
C VAL A 94 15.83 6.34 0.09
N GLY A 95 16.22 6.09 1.35
CA GLY A 95 16.80 4.80 1.74
C GLY A 95 15.81 3.63 1.63
N LYS A 96 14.53 3.85 1.98
CA LYS A 96 13.46 2.86 1.76
C LYS A 96 13.34 2.50 0.29
N ILE A 97 13.20 3.51 -0.59
CA ILE A 97 13.06 3.30 -2.04
C ILE A 97 14.28 2.58 -2.60
N GLN A 98 15.50 2.99 -2.21
CA GLN A 98 16.73 2.31 -2.66
C GLN A 98 16.72 0.82 -2.33
N ARG A 99 16.24 0.45 -1.15
CA ARG A 99 16.16 -0.96 -0.72
C ARG A 99 15.05 -1.70 -1.44
N VAL A 100 13.82 -1.16 -1.45
CA VAL A 100 12.66 -1.93 -1.96
C VAL A 100 12.64 -2.08 -3.45
N MET A 101 13.24 -1.16 -4.23
CA MET A 101 13.22 -1.25 -5.69
C MET A 101 13.77 -2.56 -6.25
N ARG A 102 14.60 -3.29 -5.47
CA ARG A 102 15.06 -4.65 -5.77
C ARG A 102 13.94 -5.69 -5.90
N TRP A 103 12.77 -5.42 -5.33
CA TRP A 103 11.58 -6.27 -5.37
C TRP A 103 10.51 -5.79 -6.36
N SER A 104 10.72 -4.66 -7.04
CA SER A 104 9.65 -4.01 -7.81
C SER A 104 9.11 -4.83 -8.97
N ASN A 105 9.91 -5.69 -9.62
CA ASN A 105 9.39 -6.59 -10.66
C ASN A 105 8.53 -7.73 -10.07
N LEU A 106 8.88 -8.21 -8.88
CA LEU A 106 8.11 -9.22 -8.15
C LEU A 106 6.77 -8.61 -7.72
N THR A 107 6.78 -7.48 -7.02
CA THR A 107 5.54 -6.83 -6.55
C THR A 107 4.65 -6.44 -7.72
N ALA A 108 5.20 -5.87 -8.80
CA ALA A 108 4.40 -5.52 -9.99
C ALA A 108 3.73 -6.75 -10.62
N THR A 109 4.41 -7.91 -10.59
CA THR A 109 3.83 -9.17 -11.09
C THR A 109 2.66 -9.62 -10.21
N VAL A 110 2.81 -9.56 -8.88
CA VAL A 110 1.77 -9.92 -7.92
C VAL A 110 0.60 -8.93 -7.98
N GLU A 111 0.87 -7.62 -8.01
CA GLU A 111 -0.14 -6.56 -8.12
C GLU A 111 -0.98 -6.75 -9.40
N SER A 112 -0.33 -6.99 -10.54
CA SER A 112 -1.02 -7.26 -11.80
C SER A 112 -1.90 -8.52 -11.76
N ARG A 113 -1.45 -9.57 -11.05
CA ARG A 113 -2.20 -10.82 -10.90
C ARG A 113 -3.53 -10.61 -10.17
N TYR A 114 -3.53 -9.76 -9.14
CA TYR A 114 -4.67 -9.53 -8.26
C TYR A 114 -5.44 -8.23 -8.51
N GLY A 115 -4.97 -7.37 -9.43
CA GLY A 115 -5.59 -6.07 -9.70
C GLY A 115 -5.36 -5.05 -8.59
N ILE A 116 -4.29 -5.21 -7.81
CA ILE A 116 -3.90 -4.27 -6.76
C ILE A 116 -3.27 -3.03 -7.42
N PRO A 117 -3.52 -1.80 -6.91
CA PRO A 117 -2.88 -0.61 -7.44
C PRO A 117 -1.36 -0.71 -7.42
N LYS A 118 -0.74 -0.12 -8.44
CA LYS A 118 0.71 -0.19 -8.65
C LYS A 118 1.47 0.36 -7.44
N ASN A 119 2.54 -0.34 -7.06
CA ASN A 119 3.46 0.00 -5.98
C ASN A 119 2.86 -0.07 -4.56
N TYR A 120 1.61 -0.53 -4.36
CA TYR A 120 1.04 -0.69 -3.02
C TYR A 120 1.79 -1.76 -2.23
N LEU A 121 2.04 -2.94 -2.82
CA LEU A 121 2.81 -3.99 -2.15
C LEU A 121 4.26 -3.57 -1.94
N LEU A 122 4.83 -2.81 -2.88
CA LEU A 122 6.18 -2.28 -2.75
C LEU A 122 6.29 -1.25 -1.61
N GLY A 123 5.29 -0.39 -1.47
CA GLY A 123 5.15 0.54 -0.37
C GLY A 123 5.03 -0.18 0.97
N MET A 124 4.19 -1.23 1.04
CA MET A 124 4.09 -2.06 2.25
C MET A 124 5.43 -2.65 2.66
N ILE A 125 6.17 -3.23 1.72
CA ILE A 125 7.50 -3.78 2.01
C ILE A 125 8.46 -2.73 2.58
N GLY A 126 8.38 -1.49 2.08
CA GLY A 126 9.22 -0.39 2.57
C GLY A 126 8.88 0.09 3.97
N ILE A 127 7.62 -0.03 4.37
CA ILE A 127 7.16 0.34 5.71
C ILE A 127 7.34 -0.80 6.71
N GLU A 128 7.10 -2.04 6.29
CA GLU A 128 7.15 -3.21 7.17
C GLU A 128 8.59 -3.64 7.44
N SER A 129 9.35 -3.95 6.39
CA SER A 129 10.65 -4.63 6.51
C SER A 129 11.83 -3.81 5.99
N TYR A 130 11.58 -2.59 5.49
CA TYR A 130 12.57 -1.80 4.76
C TYR A 130 13.15 -2.54 3.53
N GLY A 131 12.40 -3.52 3.01
CA GLY A 131 12.86 -4.40 1.94
C GLY A 131 13.70 -5.58 2.39
N ASP A 132 13.96 -5.82 3.67
CA ASP A 132 14.79 -6.92 4.15
C ASP A 132 13.94 -8.09 4.69
N PRO A 133 13.87 -9.22 3.96
CA PRO A 133 13.05 -10.36 4.38
C PRO A 133 13.57 -11.07 5.63
N THR A 134 14.82 -10.83 6.03
CA THR A 134 15.47 -11.49 7.17
C THR A 134 15.35 -10.70 8.46
N LEU A 135 14.78 -9.50 8.42
CA LEU A 135 14.48 -8.74 9.64
C LEU A 135 13.19 -9.30 10.27
N PRO A 136 13.25 -9.94 11.45
CA PRO A 136 12.04 -10.24 12.18
C PRO A 136 11.46 -8.96 12.78
N ASN A 137 10.16 -8.93 13.04
CA ASN A 137 9.55 -7.79 13.69
C ASN A 137 10.20 -7.51 15.06
N LEU A 138 10.46 -6.23 15.37
CA LEU A 138 11.29 -5.80 16.50
C LEU A 138 10.77 -6.30 17.85
N LEU A 139 9.45 -6.35 18.01
CA LEU A 139 8.79 -6.80 19.23
C LEU A 139 8.94 -8.31 19.46
N GLY A 140 9.47 -9.06 18.49
CA GLY A 140 9.55 -10.51 18.57
C GLY A 140 8.17 -11.18 18.55
N ASP A 141 7.15 -10.52 18.02
CA ASP A 141 5.77 -11.00 18.00
C ASP A 141 5.51 -12.09 16.95
N GLY A 142 6.55 -12.54 16.26
CA GLY A 142 6.50 -13.61 15.29
C GLY A 142 6.26 -13.16 13.86
N GLY A 143 6.06 -11.86 13.57
CA GLY A 143 5.99 -11.33 12.20
C GLY A 143 7.32 -11.44 11.44
N ALA A 144 7.28 -11.87 10.17
CA ALA A 144 8.46 -12.11 9.34
C ALA A 144 8.21 -11.96 7.83
N GLY A 145 9.30 -11.92 7.05
CA GLY A 145 9.29 -11.79 5.60
C GLY A 145 9.10 -10.34 5.12
N LEU A 146 9.07 -10.15 3.80
CA LEU A 146 9.02 -8.81 3.19
C LEU A 146 7.83 -7.95 3.66
N SER A 147 6.68 -8.57 3.95
CA SER A 147 5.47 -7.89 4.40
C SER A 147 5.17 -8.09 5.89
N HIS A 148 6.13 -8.61 6.68
CA HIS A 148 5.97 -8.91 8.11
C HIS A 148 4.65 -9.64 8.47
N MET A 149 4.28 -10.66 7.69
CA MET A 149 3.05 -11.39 7.95
C MET A 149 3.10 -12.10 9.30
N GLN A 150 2.11 -11.80 10.14
CA GLN A 150 1.93 -12.42 11.45
C GLN A 150 1.56 -13.91 11.33
N PRO A 151 1.91 -14.77 12.31
CA PRO A 151 1.78 -16.23 12.18
C PRO A 151 0.36 -16.70 11.83
N LEU A 152 -0.65 -16.28 12.61
CA LEU A 152 -2.06 -16.59 12.31
C LEU A 152 -2.46 -16.24 10.88
N LEU A 153 -2.08 -15.05 10.41
CA LEU A 153 -2.46 -14.56 9.08
C LEU A 153 -1.72 -15.35 8.00
N ALA A 154 -0.41 -15.52 8.13
CA ALA A 154 0.39 -16.31 7.20
C ALA A 154 -0.15 -17.74 7.04
N SER A 155 -0.45 -18.41 8.16
CA SER A 155 -1.02 -19.75 8.13
C SER A 155 -2.44 -19.79 7.55
N LYS A 156 -3.26 -18.76 7.83
CA LYS A 156 -4.58 -18.61 7.20
C LYS A 156 -4.49 -18.55 5.67
N TYR A 157 -3.45 -17.90 5.13
CA TYR A 157 -3.19 -17.87 3.68
C TYR A 157 -2.29 -19.02 3.21
N GLY A 158 -2.17 -20.10 3.99
CA GLY A 158 -1.58 -21.36 3.59
C GLY A 158 -0.05 -21.42 3.65
N LEU A 159 0.63 -20.43 4.21
CA LEU A 159 2.08 -20.46 4.39
C LEU A 159 2.47 -21.47 5.49
N GLN A 160 3.48 -22.28 5.22
CA GLN A 160 4.12 -23.13 6.21
C GLN A 160 5.03 -22.28 7.12
N LEU A 161 5.00 -22.57 8.41
CA LEU A 161 5.65 -21.77 9.44
C LEU A 161 6.66 -22.64 10.20
N ILE A 162 7.67 -22.01 10.81
CA ILE A 162 8.65 -22.74 11.65
C ILE A 162 8.00 -23.40 12.90
N THR A 163 6.76 -23.05 13.23
CA THR A 163 5.91 -23.77 14.20
C THR A 163 4.46 -23.78 13.73
N ASP A 164 3.62 -24.60 14.35
CA ASP A 164 2.18 -24.66 14.07
C ASP A 164 1.36 -23.51 14.69
N SER A 165 1.97 -22.35 14.97
CA SER A 165 1.33 -21.23 15.64
C SER A 165 0.05 -20.77 14.94
N ARG A 166 -1.02 -20.63 15.75
CA ARG A 166 -2.32 -20.08 15.36
C ARG A 166 -2.61 -18.74 16.03
N ARG A 167 -1.58 -18.07 16.56
CA ARG A 167 -1.73 -16.80 17.29
C ARG A 167 -1.35 -15.63 16.38
N LEU A 168 -2.03 -14.51 16.55
CA LEU A 168 -1.68 -13.28 15.82
C LEU A 168 -0.33 -12.74 16.29
N ARG A 169 -0.01 -12.85 17.58
CA ARG A 169 1.31 -12.54 18.14
C ARG A 169 1.81 -13.78 18.87
N ASP A 170 3.01 -14.21 18.53
CA ASP A 170 3.64 -15.40 19.08
C ASP A 170 5.14 -15.20 19.30
N PHE A 171 5.51 -15.02 20.57
CA PHE A 171 6.91 -14.82 20.97
C PHE A 171 7.76 -16.08 20.85
N GLU A 172 7.15 -17.28 20.90
CA GLU A 172 7.88 -18.52 20.65
C GLU A 172 8.26 -18.63 19.17
N GLN A 173 7.31 -18.33 18.28
CA GLN A 173 7.59 -18.21 16.85
C GLN A 173 8.71 -17.18 16.61
N GLY A 174 8.60 -15.98 17.22
CA GLY A 174 9.60 -14.93 17.11
C GLY A 174 11.00 -15.37 17.56
N ARG A 175 11.09 -16.13 18.67
CA ARG A 175 12.35 -16.69 19.15
C ARG A 175 12.94 -17.71 18.18
N LYS A 176 12.13 -18.64 17.65
CA LYS A 176 12.59 -19.65 16.68
C LYS A 176 13.03 -19.04 15.36
N LEU A 177 12.34 -18.00 14.88
CA LEU A 177 12.76 -17.23 13.71
C LEU A 177 14.14 -16.60 13.92
N LYS A 178 14.37 -15.93 15.06
CA LYS A 178 15.68 -15.35 15.40
C LYS A 178 16.77 -16.41 15.48
N GLN A 179 16.47 -17.58 16.04
CA GLN A 179 17.40 -18.71 16.09
C GLN A 179 17.78 -19.18 14.69
N ALA A 180 16.79 -19.43 13.81
CA ALA A 180 17.04 -19.85 12.44
C ALA A 180 17.85 -18.82 11.65
N ILE A 181 17.52 -17.52 11.77
CA ILE A 181 18.28 -16.43 11.15
C ILE A 181 19.74 -16.43 11.60
N ASN A 182 19.99 -16.60 12.89
CA ASN A 182 21.35 -16.63 13.42
C ASN A 182 22.12 -17.88 12.96
N GLU A 183 21.46 -19.03 12.93
CA GLU A 183 22.03 -20.32 12.55
C GLU A 183 22.54 -20.35 11.10
N VAL A 184 21.76 -19.77 10.19
CA VAL A 184 22.14 -19.71 8.76
C VAL A 184 22.76 -18.37 8.37
N HIS A 185 23.15 -17.56 9.34
CA HIS A 185 23.76 -16.23 9.15
C HIS A 185 22.96 -15.31 8.23
N GLY A 186 21.63 -15.40 8.27
CA GLY A 186 20.73 -14.63 7.41
C GLY A 186 20.73 -15.06 5.94
N ASP A 187 21.25 -16.24 5.59
CA ASP A 187 21.12 -16.77 4.23
C ASP A 187 19.64 -17.04 3.91
N LEU A 188 19.07 -16.18 3.08
CA LEU A 188 17.68 -16.26 2.69
C LEU A 188 17.34 -17.58 2.00
N LYS A 189 18.27 -18.18 1.25
CA LYS A 189 18.05 -19.44 0.53
C LYS A 189 17.85 -20.61 1.48
N GLU A 190 18.51 -20.58 2.62
CA GLU A 190 18.34 -21.58 3.66
C GLU A 190 17.08 -21.29 4.49
N LEU A 191 16.80 -20.02 4.78
CA LEU A 191 15.65 -19.62 5.59
C LEU A 191 14.30 -20.03 5.00
N ILE A 192 14.15 -20.07 3.66
CA ILE A 192 12.90 -20.53 3.04
C ILE A 192 12.56 -21.99 3.38
N ASN A 193 13.54 -22.80 3.79
CA ASN A 193 13.33 -24.19 4.19
C ASN A 193 12.75 -24.30 5.61
N TYR A 194 12.85 -23.23 6.41
CA TYR A 194 12.32 -23.17 7.78
C TYR A 194 10.92 -22.55 7.85
N ASP A 195 10.65 -21.51 7.06
CA ASP A 195 9.39 -20.76 7.10
C ASP A 195 9.10 -20.13 5.73
N ASP A 196 7.93 -20.42 5.16
CA ASP A 196 7.53 -19.94 3.82
C ASP A 196 7.48 -18.41 3.74
N ARG A 197 7.37 -17.70 4.87
CA ARG A 197 7.38 -16.23 4.87
C ARG A 197 8.73 -15.66 4.46
N PHE A 198 9.82 -16.42 4.57
CA PHE A 198 11.10 -16.00 4.02
C PHE A 198 11.15 -16.11 2.49
N HIS A 199 10.29 -16.92 1.87
CA HIS A 199 10.22 -16.99 0.42
C HIS A 199 9.56 -15.72 -0.15
N PRO A 200 10.28 -14.85 -0.91
CA PRO A 200 9.78 -13.53 -1.33
C PRO A 200 8.44 -13.58 -2.06
N ILE A 201 8.29 -14.50 -3.03
CA ILE A 201 7.05 -14.61 -3.81
C ILE A 201 5.89 -15.10 -2.95
N LYS A 202 6.05 -16.18 -2.18
CA LYS A 202 4.97 -16.73 -1.33
C LYS A 202 4.51 -15.71 -0.29
N ASN A 203 5.43 -14.98 0.32
CA ASN A 203 5.11 -13.94 1.31
C ASN A 203 4.30 -12.79 0.69
N VAL A 204 4.78 -12.22 -0.42
CA VAL A 204 4.10 -11.10 -1.09
C VAL A 204 2.76 -11.53 -1.70
N ASP A 205 2.68 -12.75 -2.25
CA ASP A 205 1.41 -13.33 -2.74
C ASP A 205 0.38 -13.51 -1.63
N ALA A 206 0.79 -14.02 -0.46
CA ALA A 206 -0.10 -14.16 0.69
C ALA A 206 -0.59 -12.80 1.22
N ALA A 207 0.29 -11.80 1.28
CA ALA A 207 -0.09 -10.43 1.62
C ALA A 207 -1.08 -9.84 0.60
N ALA A 208 -0.88 -10.08 -0.70
CA ALA A 208 -1.79 -9.66 -1.76
C ALA A 208 -3.17 -10.31 -1.63
N ARG A 209 -3.23 -11.63 -1.39
CA ARG A 209 -4.48 -12.36 -1.13
C ARG A 209 -5.21 -11.80 0.10
N MET A 210 -4.47 -11.45 1.15
CA MET A 210 -5.04 -10.79 2.32
C MET A 210 -5.64 -9.43 2.00
N LEU A 211 -4.94 -8.59 1.23
CA LEU A 211 -5.46 -7.30 0.81
C LEU A 211 -6.72 -7.44 -0.04
N CYS A 212 -6.81 -8.46 -0.90
CA CYS A 212 -7.99 -8.70 -1.71
C CYS A 212 -9.22 -9.08 -0.85
N ASP A 213 -9.03 -9.96 0.15
CA ASP A 213 -10.05 -10.29 1.15
C ASP A 213 -10.51 -9.04 1.94
N LEU A 214 -9.59 -8.12 2.22
CA LEU A 214 -9.90 -6.86 2.91
C LEU A 214 -10.63 -5.89 1.99
N TYR A 215 -10.19 -5.76 0.73
CA TYR A 215 -10.85 -4.94 -0.28
C TYR A 215 -12.29 -5.38 -0.51
N GLN A 216 -12.58 -6.68 -0.60
CA GLN A 216 -13.96 -7.17 -0.75
C GLN A 216 -14.88 -6.75 0.40
N LYS A 217 -14.32 -6.41 1.57
CA LYS A 217 -15.08 -5.95 2.75
C LYS A 217 -15.17 -4.43 2.85
N THR A 218 -14.24 -3.71 2.23
CA THR A 218 -14.13 -2.25 2.35
C THR A 218 -14.50 -1.51 1.07
N HIS A 219 -14.44 -2.18 -0.08
CA HIS A 219 -14.54 -1.62 -1.42
C HIS A 219 -13.59 -0.45 -1.69
N SER A 220 -12.46 -0.42 -0.96
CA SER A 220 -11.44 0.62 -1.02
C SER A 220 -10.08 0.01 -0.71
N TRP A 221 -9.11 0.24 -1.60
CA TRP A 221 -7.74 -0.25 -1.43
C TRP A 221 -7.04 0.43 -0.25
N ASP A 222 -7.27 1.72 -0.04
CA ASP A 222 -6.73 2.46 1.10
C ASP A 222 -7.29 1.90 2.41
N SER A 223 -8.61 1.70 2.49
CA SER A 223 -9.22 1.07 3.67
C SER A 223 -8.78 -0.40 3.87
N ALA A 224 -8.40 -1.10 2.80
CA ALA A 224 -7.82 -2.44 2.91
C ALA A 224 -6.39 -2.39 3.49
N LEU A 225 -5.56 -1.43 3.06
CA LEU A 225 -4.24 -1.17 3.62
C LEU A 225 -4.30 -0.76 5.10
N GLU A 226 -5.21 0.15 5.47
CA GLU A 226 -5.46 0.55 6.86
C GLU A 226 -5.76 -0.66 7.76
N ARG A 227 -6.59 -1.58 7.27
CA ARG A 227 -6.93 -2.80 8.01
C ARG A 227 -5.78 -3.78 8.09
N TYR A 228 -4.90 -3.82 7.08
CA TYR A 228 -3.69 -4.64 7.11
C TYR A 228 -2.73 -4.15 8.21
N ALA A 229 -2.43 -2.86 8.24
CA ALA A 229 -1.52 -2.24 9.22
C ALA A 229 -2.09 -2.21 10.66
N GLY A 230 -3.41 -2.33 10.78
CA GLY A 230 -4.15 -2.27 12.03
C GLY A 230 -4.64 -0.86 12.36
N ARG A 231 -5.82 -0.77 12.99
CA ARG A 231 -6.62 0.45 13.25
C ARG A 231 -5.88 1.68 13.82
N ARG A 232 -4.69 1.52 14.39
CA ARG A 232 -3.94 2.61 15.07
C ARG A 232 -2.70 3.09 14.30
N ASN A 233 -2.34 2.45 13.19
CA ASN A 233 -1.13 2.76 12.43
C ASN A 233 -1.53 3.24 11.02
N TYR A 234 -1.55 4.56 10.85
CA TYR A 234 -1.92 5.27 9.62
C TYR A 234 -1.33 4.68 8.32
N ASP A 235 -2.22 4.46 7.34
CA ASP A 235 -1.99 4.03 5.94
C ASP A 235 -1.29 5.08 5.07
N SER A 236 -1.32 6.35 5.49
CA SER A 236 -0.69 7.44 4.72
C SER A 236 0.76 7.18 4.35
N ARG A 237 1.51 6.40 5.14
CA ARG A 237 2.92 6.06 4.85
C ARG A 237 3.09 5.09 3.68
N VAL A 238 2.24 4.06 3.56
CA VAL A 238 2.32 3.10 2.45
C VAL A 238 1.95 3.81 1.16
N ARG A 239 0.82 4.54 1.17
CA ARG A 239 0.38 5.32 0.03
C ARG A 239 1.39 6.41 -0.37
N HIS A 240 1.90 7.17 0.60
CA HIS A 240 2.96 8.16 0.38
C HIS A 240 4.18 7.53 -0.29
N LEU A 241 4.63 6.37 0.18
CA LEU A 241 5.77 5.69 -0.41
C LEU A 241 5.47 5.17 -1.83
N ALA A 242 4.26 4.64 -2.07
CA ALA A 242 3.82 4.20 -3.40
C ALA A 242 3.74 5.35 -4.41
N GLU A 243 3.24 6.52 -3.98
CA GLU A 243 3.19 7.75 -4.77
C GLU A 243 4.60 8.30 -5.02
N ALA A 244 5.48 8.28 -4.00
CA ALA A 244 6.88 8.68 -4.11
C ALA A 244 7.65 7.81 -5.13
N ILE A 245 7.47 6.48 -5.10
CA ILE A 245 8.07 5.56 -6.08
C ILE A 245 7.57 5.84 -7.50
N SER A 246 6.29 6.22 -7.63
CA SER A 246 5.68 6.55 -8.92
C SER A 246 6.11 7.93 -9.45
N SER A 247 6.64 8.79 -8.58
CA SER A 247 7.07 10.14 -8.92
C SER A 247 8.42 10.13 -9.63
N GLY A 248 8.43 10.55 -10.90
CA GLY A 248 9.67 10.74 -11.66
C GLY A 248 10.65 11.72 -10.98
N ARG A 249 10.14 12.71 -10.24
CA ARG A 249 10.97 13.66 -9.48
C ARG A 249 11.71 12.96 -8.34
N VAL A 250 11.00 12.19 -7.50
CA VAL A 250 11.62 11.47 -6.38
C VAL A 250 12.58 10.41 -6.88
N MET A 251 12.22 9.68 -7.93
CA MET A 251 13.11 8.66 -8.50
C MET A 251 14.39 9.24 -9.11
N ARG A 252 14.40 10.49 -9.60
CA ARG A 252 15.64 11.19 -9.97
C ARG A 252 16.53 11.47 -8.75
N ILE A 253 15.93 11.91 -7.65
CA ILE A 253 16.64 12.16 -6.39
C ILE A 253 17.24 10.85 -5.86
N VAL A 254 16.49 9.75 -5.88
CA VAL A 254 16.95 8.43 -5.44
C VAL A 254 18.15 7.95 -6.26
N ARG A 255 18.08 8.07 -7.60
CA ARG A 255 19.18 7.72 -8.52
C ARG A 255 20.43 8.56 -8.25
N PHE A 256 20.26 9.89 -8.15
CA PHE A 256 21.36 10.80 -7.89
C PHE A 256 22.07 10.47 -6.57
N ASN A 257 21.30 10.31 -5.49
CA ASN A 257 21.83 9.96 -4.17
C ASN A 257 22.55 8.61 -4.19
N PHE A 258 21.95 7.58 -4.79
CA PHE A 258 22.62 6.30 -4.94
C PHE A 258 23.92 6.46 -5.72
N ASN A 259 23.88 6.98 -6.94
CA ASN A 259 25.05 7.02 -7.83
C ASN A 259 26.21 7.85 -7.21
N ASN A 260 25.90 8.96 -6.54
CA ASN A 260 26.93 9.79 -5.91
C ASN A 260 27.57 9.13 -4.69
N SER A 261 26.78 8.51 -3.81
CA SER A 261 27.31 7.79 -2.65
C SER A 261 28.01 6.48 -3.04
N ASN A 262 27.84 6.03 -4.28
CA ASN A 262 28.27 4.72 -4.79
C ASN A 262 29.14 4.84 -6.05
N ILE A 263 29.95 5.91 -6.18
CA ILE A 263 30.80 6.13 -7.36
C ILE A 263 31.76 4.97 -7.67
N ASN A 264 32.15 4.22 -6.63
CA ASN A 264 33.03 3.07 -6.71
C ASN A 264 32.29 1.73 -6.58
N ALA A 265 30.95 1.73 -6.61
CA ALA A 265 30.18 0.50 -6.47
C ALA A 265 30.43 -0.42 -7.66
N LYS A 266 30.60 -1.72 -7.35
CA LYS A 266 30.83 -2.75 -8.36
C LYS A 266 29.93 -3.95 -8.13
N ALA A 267 29.50 -4.55 -9.23
CA ALA A 267 28.96 -5.91 -9.29
C ALA A 267 29.77 -6.72 -10.29
N TYR A 268 30.31 -7.87 -9.88
CA TYR A 268 31.22 -8.67 -10.73
C TYR A 268 32.40 -7.85 -11.27
N SER A 269 32.96 -6.97 -10.44
CA SER A 269 34.05 -6.05 -10.79
C SER A 269 33.69 -4.97 -11.84
N LYS A 270 32.44 -4.89 -12.30
CA LYS A 270 31.95 -3.83 -13.20
C LYS A 270 31.25 -2.74 -12.40
N SER A 271 31.46 -1.48 -12.79
CA SER A 271 30.74 -0.34 -12.19
C SER A 271 29.23 -0.55 -12.32
N ILE A 272 28.49 -0.17 -11.27
CA ILE A 272 27.05 -0.31 -11.21
C ILE A 272 26.41 0.97 -10.70
N ASP A 273 25.44 1.47 -11.46
CA ASP A 273 24.57 2.57 -11.05
C ASP A 273 23.28 2.01 -10.42
N PHE A 274 22.37 2.91 -10.03
CA PHE A 274 21.12 2.51 -9.40
C PHE A 274 20.27 1.59 -10.28
N ASP A 275 20.14 1.90 -11.57
CA ASP A 275 19.31 1.10 -12.48
C ASP A 275 19.94 -0.28 -12.74
N GLY A 276 21.27 -0.35 -12.84
CA GLY A 276 22.03 -1.59 -12.87
C GLY A 276 21.84 -2.42 -11.59
N TYR A 277 21.86 -1.78 -10.42
CA TYR A 277 21.58 -2.42 -9.12
C TYR A 277 20.18 -3.01 -9.10
N VAL A 278 19.16 -2.25 -9.49
CA VAL A 278 17.77 -2.73 -9.55
C VAL A 278 17.65 -3.91 -10.53
N LYS A 279 18.20 -3.79 -11.74
CA LYS A 279 18.14 -4.83 -12.77
C LYS A 279 18.82 -6.13 -12.31
N LEU A 280 19.92 -6.02 -11.58
CA LEU A 280 20.63 -7.16 -11.02
C LEU A 280 19.74 -7.95 -10.05
N PHE A 281 19.08 -7.28 -9.11
CA PHE A 281 18.16 -7.95 -8.18
C PHE A 281 16.88 -8.44 -8.85
N HIS A 282 16.39 -7.75 -9.87
CA HIS A 282 15.26 -8.24 -10.67
C HIS A 282 15.57 -9.60 -11.30
N ASN A 283 16.82 -9.79 -11.77
CA ASN A 283 17.27 -11.07 -12.28
C ASN A 283 17.39 -12.13 -11.17
N LEU A 284 17.86 -11.76 -9.97
CA LEU A 284 17.92 -12.67 -8.82
C LEU A 284 16.52 -13.14 -8.36
N ASN A 285 15.48 -12.31 -8.50
CA ASN A 285 14.11 -12.72 -8.16
C ASN A 285 13.63 -13.92 -8.99
N ARG A 286 14.25 -14.19 -10.15
CA ARG A 286 14.00 -15.40 -10.95
C ARG A 286 14.41 -16.67 -10.22
N ASN A 287 15.41 -16.61 -9.35
CA ASN A 287 15.83 -17.76 -8.53
C ASN A 287 14.73 -18.23 -7.59
N TYR A 288 13.78 -17.35 -7.23
CA TYR A 288 12.65 -17.68 -6.37
C TYR A 288 11.40 -18.08 -7.17
N GLY A 289 11.55 -18.44 -8.45
CA GLY A 289 10.45 -18.91 -9.29
C GLY A 289 9.55 -17.82 -9.86
N LEU A 290 10.08 -16.60 -10.08
CA LEU A 290 9.29 -15.49 -10.62
C LEU A 290 8.77 -15.77 -12.04
N ASP A 291 9.52 -16.52 -12.85
CA ASP A 291 9.11 -16.85 -14.21
C ASP A 291 7.97 -17.89 -14.23
N GLU A 292 7.98 -18.83 -13.29
CA GLU A 292 6.90 -19.79 -13.05
C GLU A 292 5.66 -19.08 -12.52
N TYR A 293 5.84 -18.17 -11.56
CA TYR A 293 4.74 -17.40 -10.98
C TYR A 293 3.97 -16.58 -12.03
N LYS A 294 4.67 -15.97 -12.99
CA LYS A 294 4.04 -15.21 -14.10
C LYS A 294 3.08 -16.04 -14.96
N LYS A 295 3.25 -17.37 -15.00
CA LYS A 295 2.42 -18.28 -15.80
C LYS A 295 1.10 -18.63 -15.12
N LEU A 296 0.97 -18.36 -13.82
CA LEU A 296 -0.23 -18.69 -13.06
C LEU A 296 -1.42 -17.81 -13.48
N LYS A 297 -2.64 -18.38 -13.42
CA LYS A 297 -3.90 -17.68 -13.78
C LYS A 297 -4.14 -16.40 -12.96
N ARG A 298 -4.57 -15.31 -13.58
CA ARG A 298 -4.93 -14.06 -12.88
C ARG A 298 -6.20 -14.21 -12.04
N HIS A 299 -6.25 -13.50 -10.91
CA HIS A 299 -7.38 -13.44 -9.98
C HIS A 299 -7.68 -11.97 -9.63
N PRO A 300 -8.06 -11.13 -10.60
CA PRO A 300 -8.33 -9.73 -10.32
C PRO A 300 -9.53 -9.60 -9.40
N VAL A 301 -9.42 -8.75 -8.39
CA VAL A 301 -10.61 -8.26 -7.68
C VAL A 301 -11.40 -7.41 -8.67
N ARG A 302 -12.67 -7.77 -8.90
CA ARG A 302 -13.58 -7.03 -9.76
C ARG A 302 -14.44 -6.13 -8.93
#